data_AF-A0A7S1SVM7-F1
#
_entry.id   AF-A0A7S1SVM7-F1
#
_cell.length_a   1.000
_cell.length_b   1.000
_cell.length_c   1.000
_cell.angle_alpha   90.00
_cell.angle_beta   90.00
_cell.angle_gamma   90.00
#
_symmetry.space_group_name_H-M   'P 1'
#
loop_
_entity.id
_entity.type
_entity.pdbx_description
1 polymer ?
#
loop_
_entity_poly.entity_id
_entity_poly.type
_entity_poly.pdbx_seq_one_letter_code
_entity_poly.pdbx_strand_id
1 'polypeptide(L)'
;QGSHDSLEDAKAALDLIKLKIKHGPGWGIERQEVELLVHQLSEAGQRCSLVDSPGSLHKWVTGGANAVAVHSDEDTIAKMCAEARNEKADFVWGHLTGLSSLYAARAAERRAAGSKGVVVDVSATSLKSSNDAKTKAKSDVEKESE
;
A
#
# COMPACT_ATOMS: atom_id res chain seq x y z
N GLN A 1 -29.59 39.05 -2.43
CA GLN A 1 -28.38 38.20 -2.51
C GLN A 1 -27.21 39.13 -2.22
N GLY A 2 -26.44 38.80 -1.16
CA GLY A 2 -25.50 39.73 -0.52
C GLY A 2 -24.29 40.08 -1.38
N SER A 3 -24.01 41.37 -1.50
CA SER A 3 -22.79 41.89 -2.13
C SER A 3 -21.61 41.62 -1.18
N HIS A 4 -20.63 40.86 -1.66
CA HIS A 4 -19.37 40.63 -0.94
C HIS A 4 -18.55 41.92 -0.96
N ASP A 5 -18.13 42.43 0.20
CA ASP A 5 -17.28 43.62 0.26
C ASP A 5 -15.81 43.22 0.12
N SER A 6 -15.27 43.44 -1.08
CA SER A 6 -13.87 43.10 -1.40
C SER A 6 -12.85 43.72 -0.45
N LEU A 7 -13.17 44.87 0.15
CA LEU A 7 -12.30 45.53 1.12
C LEU A 7 -12.31 44.80 2.47
N GLU A 8 -13.47 44.30 2.90
CA GLU A 8 -13.60 43.50 4.11
C GLU A 8 -12.92 42.14 3.95
N ASP A 9 -13.06 41.51 2.79
CA ASP A 9 -12.42 40.22 2.47
C ASP A 9 -10.89 40.33 2.48
N ALA A 10 -10.36 41.40 1.90
CA ALA A 10 -8.92 41.64 1.87
C ALA A 10 -8.36 41.84 3.28
N LYS A 11 -9.10 42.53 4.16
CA LYS A 11 -8.72 42.69 5.57
C LYS A 11 -8.76 41.34 6.29
N ALA A 12 -9.82 40.57 6.13
CA ALA A 12 -9.96 39.25 6.74
C ALA A 12 -8.84 38.29 6.29
N ALA A 13 -8.51 38.28 4.98
CA ALA A 13 -7.41 37.49 4.45
C ALA A 13 -6.05 37.88 5.04
N LEU A 14 -5.78 39.19 5.18
CA LEU A 14 -4.56 39.69 5.80
C LEU A 14 -4.46 39.26 7.27
N ASP A 15 -5.56 39.30 8.00
CA ASP A 15 -5.58 38.89 9.40
C ASP A 15 -5.38 37.37 9.56
N LEU A 16 -5.92 36.55 8.67
CA LEU A 16 -5.62 35.11 8.60
C LEU A 16 -4.13 34.86 8.29
N ILE A 17 -3.51 35.65 7.40
CA ILE A 17 -2.07 35.52 7.09
C ILE A 17 -1.23 35.87 8.32
N LYS A 18 -1.54 36.95 9.04
CA LYS A 18 -0.85 37.30 10.29
C LYS A 18 -0.95 36.18 11.32
N LEU A 19 -2.13 35.57 11.44
CA LEU A 19 -2.36 34.43 12.32
C LEU A 19 -1.52 33.21 11.91
N LYS A 20 -1.40 32.92 10.61
CA LYS A 20 -0.56 31.83 10.08
C LYS A 20 0.94 32.08 10.27
N ILE A 21 1.40 33.32 10.14
CA ILE A 21 2.79 33.70 10.45
C ILE A 21 3.09 33.53 11.94
N LYS A 22 2.17 33.99 12.81
CA LYS A 22 2.35 33.94 14.27
C LYS A 22 2.35 32.53 14.84
N HIS A 23 1.43 31.68 14.39
CA HIS A 23 1.22 30.35 14.95
C HIS A 23 1.91 29.24 14.13
N GLY A 24 2.51 29.59 13.00
CA GLY A 24 3.24 28.67 12.14
C GLY A 24 2.37 27.99 11.07
N PRO A 25 3.01 27.22 10.18
CA PRO A 25 2.38 26.66 8.98
C PRO A 25 1.21 25.71 9.26
N GLY A 26 1.12 25.16 10.48
CA GLY A 26 0.04 24.28 10.91
C GLY A 26 -1.24 24.99 11.35
N TRP A 27 -1.25 26.32 11.45
CA TRP A 27 -2.41 27.07 11.92
C TRP A 27 -3.54 27.06 10.89
N GLY A 28 -4.76 26.73 11.34
CA GLY A 28 -5.93 26.55 10.47
C GLY A 28 -5.92 25.25 9.67
N ILE A 29 -4.91 24.40 9.82
CA ILE A 29 -4.97 23.01 9.34
C ILE A 29 -5.73 22.23 10.41
N GLU A 30 -6.97 21.85 10.08
CA GLU A 30 -7.67 20.83 10.85
C GLU A 30 -6.84 19.56 10.75
N ARG A 31 -6.18 19.18 11.85
CA ARG A 31 -5.55 17.88 11.95
C ARG A 31 -6.68 16.88 12.04
N GLN A 32 -7.05 16.30 10.89
CA GLN A 32 -7.78 15.04 10.95
C GLN A 32 -6.90 14.09 11.77
N GLU A 33 -7.42 13.68 12.92
CA GLU A 33 -6.90 12.52 13.62
C GLU A 33 -7.18 11.34 12.70
N VAL A 34 -6.22 11.03 11.82
CA VAL A 34 -6.30 9.89 10.93
C VAL A 34 -6.02 8.67 11.79
N GLU A 35 -7.08 8.09 12.31
CA GLU A 35 -6.98 6.81 13.00
C GLU A 35 -6.54 5.73 12.01
N LEU A 36 -5.62 4.88 12.46
CA LEU A 36 -5.18 3.75 11.67
C LEU A 36 -6.32 2.74 11.58
N LEU A 37 -6.57 2.19 10.38
CA LEU A 37 -7.56 1.12 10.17
C LEU A 37 -7.38 -0.03 11.18
N VAL A 38 -6.13 -0.36 11.50
CA VAL A 38 -5.74 -1.39 12.47
C VAL A 38 -6.28 -1.07 13.88
N HIS A 39 -6.25 0.20 14.27
CA HIS A 39 -6.82 0.66 15.54
C HIS A 39 -8.33 0.47 15.55
N GLN A 40 -9.03 0.91 14.51
CA GLN A 40 -10.48 0.78 14.40
C GLN A 40 -10.94 -0.68 14.39
N LEU A 41 -10.20 -1.56 13.69
CA LEU A 41 -10.46 -3.00 13.73
C LEU A 41 -10.27 -3.57 15.14
N SER A 42 -9.24 -3.13 15.86
CA SER A 42 -9.00 -3.58 17.23
C SER A 42 -10.10 -3.13 18.20
N GLU A 43 -10.62 -1.91 18.06
CA GLU A 43 -11.75 -1.40 18.86
C GLU A 43 -13.06 -2.14 18.56
N ALA A 44 -13.24 -2.56 17.30
CA ALA A 44 -14.35 -3.43 16.90
C ALA A 44 -14.17 -4.90 17.32
N GLY A 45 -13.10 -5.24 18.05
CA GLY A 45 -12.79 -6.59 18.50
C GLY A 45 -12.34 -7.53 17.38
N GLN A 46 -11.99 -7.01 16.20
CA GLN A 46 -11.49 -7.79 15.07
C GLN A 46 -9.98 -7.99 15.20
N ARG A 47 -9.53 -9.23 15.00
CA ARG A 47 -8.11 -9.59 15.01
C ARG A 47 -7.54 -9.40 13.62
N CYS A 48 -6.60 -8.47 13.49
CA CYS A 48 -5.92 -8.22 12.22
C CYS A 48 -4.53 -8.85 12.19
N SER A 49 -4.12 -9.31 11.01
CA SER A 49 -2.79 -9.83 10.73
C SER A 49 -2.17 -9.05 9.57
N LEU A 50 -1.02 -8.44 9.82
CA LEU A 50 -0.28 -7.59 8.89
C LEU A 50 0.97 -8.31 8.41
N VAL A 51 1.12 -8.45 7.10
CA VAL A 51 2.24 -9.14 6.45
C VAL A 51 3.01 -8.15 5.57
N ASP A 52 4.13 -7.62 6.05
CA ASP A 52 4.96 -6.65 5.30
C ASP A 52 6.42 -6.72 5.77
N SER A 53 7.27 -5.94 5.13
CA SER A 53 8.63 -5.64 5.56
C SER A 53 8.68 -5.04 6.98
N PRO A 54 9.73 -5.34 7.76
CA PRO A 54 9.87 -4.84 9.13
C PRO A 54 9.93 -3.30 9.20
N GLY A 55 10.42 -2.64 8.15
CA GLY A 55 10.46 -1.18 8.04
C GLY A 55 9.10 -0.52 7.86
N SER A 56 8.08 -1.25 7.40
CA SER A 56 6.71 -0.75 7.29
C SER A 56 5.86 -1.16 8.49
N LEU A 57 6.02 -2.41 8.96
CA LEU A 57 5.23 -2.98 10.06
C LEU A 57 5.20 -2.10 11.31
N HIS A 58 6.34 -1.56 11.74
CA HIS A 58 6.40 -0.74 12.96
C HIS A 58 5.53 0.52 12.90
N LYS A 59 5.13 0.98 11.71
CA LYS A 59 4.29 2.18 11.51
C LYS A 59 2.80 1.86 11.57
N TRP A 60 2.43 0.62 11.22
CA TRP A 60 1.04 0.22 11.00
C TRP A 60 0.52 -0.72 12.07
N VAL A 61 1.40 -1.51 12.69
CA VAL A 61 1.04 -2.43 13.78
C VAL A 61 0.76 -1.59 15.03
N THR A 62 -0.48 -1.63 15.49
CA THR A 62 -0.91 -0.95 16.72
C THR A 62 -1.81 -1.90 17.51
N GLY A 63 -1.74 -1.85 18.84
CA GLY A 63 -2.56 -2.70 19.72
C GLY A 63 -2.23 -4.19 19.61
N GLY A 64 -3.27 -5.03 19.55
CA GLY A 64 -3.17 -6.50 19.51
C GLY A 64 -3.04 -7.13 18.11
N ALA A 65 -2.68 -6.33 17.10
CA ALA A 65 -2.50 -6.80 15.73
C ALA A 65 -1.34 -7.81 15.62
N ASN A 66 -1.54 -8.89 14.86
CA ASN A 66 -0.47 -9.82 14.52
C ASN A 66 0.44 -9.20 13.45
N ALA A 67 1.76 -9.35 13.62
CA ALA A 67 2.77 -8.76 12.76
C ALA A 67 3.67 -9.86 12.20
N VAL A 68 3.63 -10.05 10.88
CA VAL A 68 4.41 -11.08 10.18
C VAL A 68 5.41 -10.39 9.25
N ALA A 69 6.68 -10.37 9.68
CA ALA A 69 7.76 -9.79 8.89
C ALA A 69 8.12 -10.68 7.69
N VAL A 70 8.20 -10.08 6.50
CA VAL A 70 8.57 -10.74 5.24
C VAL A 70 9.59 -9.91 4.46
N HIS A 71 10.32 -10.56 3.55
CA HIS A 71 11.40 -9.93 2.77
C HIS A 71 11.24 -10.05 1.25
N SER A 72 10.28 -10.87 0.78
CA SER A 72 9.99 -11.06 -0.62
C SER A 72 8.47 -11.13 -0.88
N ASP A 73 8.05 -10.84 -2.11
CA ASP A 73 6.64 -10.93 -2.49
C ASP A 73 6.14 -12.38 -2.47
N GLU A 74 6.98 -13.35 -2.80
CA GLU A 74 6.66 -14.78 -2.70
C GLU A 74 6.38 -15.18 -1.25
N ASP A 75 7.23 -14.76 -0.31
CA ASP A 75 7.02 -14.98 1.11
C ASP A 75 5.75 -14.28 1.62
N THR A 76 5.51 -13.07 1.13
CA THR A 76 4.31 -12.29 1.47
C THR A 76 3.05 -13.05 1.10
N ILE A 77 2.98 -13.56 -0.13
CA ILE A 77 1.83 -14.35 -0.61
C ILE A 77 1.68 -15.64 0.20
N ALA A 78 2.78 -16.37 0.44
CA ALA A 78 2.75 -17.62 1.20
C ALA A 78 2.24 -17.40 2.64
N LYS A 79 2.73 -16.35 3.31
CA LYS A 79 2.32 -15.99 4.67
C LYS A 79 0.90 -15.46 4.74
N MET A 80 0.48 -14.62 3.79
CA MET A 80 -0.91 -14.18 3.69
C MET A 80 -1.86 -15.36 3.50
N CYS A 81 -1.51 -16.32 2.64
CA CYS A 81 -2.31 -17.53 2.45
C CYS A 81 -2.40 -18.38 3.73
N ALA A 82 -1.31 -18.47 4.50
CA ALA A 82 -1.29 -19.19 5.77
C ALA A 82 -2.15 -18.49 6.84
N GLU A 83 -2.05 -17.17 6.96
CA GLU A 83 -2.84 -16.37 7.89
C GLU A 83 -4.32 -16.32 7.50
N ALA A 84 -4.65 -16.30 6.20
CA ALA A 84 -6.04 -16.34 5.74
C ALA A 84 -6.74 -17.68 6.04
N ARG A 85 -5.97 -18.76 6.21
CA ARG A 85 -6.50 -20.06 6.64
C ARG A 85 -6.58 -20.18 8.17
N ASN A 86 -6.01 -19.24 8.90
CA ASN A 86 -6.03 -19.23 10.35
C ASN A 86 -7.36 -18.61 10.81
N GLU A 87 -8.19 -19.39 11.49
CA GLU A 87 -9.47 -18.92 12.08
C GLU A 87 -9.26 -17.83 13.16
N LYS A 88 -8.01 -17.54 13.52
CA LYS A 88 -7.66 -16.47 14.46
C LYS A 88 -7.51 -15.09 13.83
N ALA A 89 -7.46 -14.98 12.51
CA ALA A 89 -7.37 -13.71 11.80
C ALA A 89 -8.69 -13.39 11.12
N ASP A 90 -9.32 -12.30 11.53
CA ASP A 90 -10.58 -11.83 10.93
C ASP A 90 -10.28 -10.90 9.73
N PHE A 91 -9.12 -10.25 9.75
CA PHE A 91 -8.62 -9.41 8.67
C PHE A 91 -7.15 -9.71 8.38
N VAL A 92 -6.80 -9.92 7.11
CA VAL A 92 -5.41 -10.13 6.67
C VAL A 92 -5.07 -9.07 5.64
N TRP A 93 -3.98 -8.36 5.88
CA TRP A 93 -3.44 -7.40 4.94
C TRP A 93 -1.97 -7.70 4.69
N GLY A 94 -1.55 -7.56 3.44
CA GLY A 94 -0.14 -7.64 3.12
C GLY A 94 0.21 -6.80 1.90
N HIS A 95 1.50 -6.54 1.77
CA HIS A 95 2.02 -5.55 0.84
C HIS A 95 3.07 -6.19 -0.07
N LEU A 96 2.77 -6.20 -1.37
CA LEU A 96 3.70 -6.64 -2.40
C LEU A 96 4.51 -5.43 -2.86
N THR A 97 5.81 -5.47 -2.60
CA THR A 97 6.70 -4.32 -2.79
C THR A 97 7.53 -4.40 -4.08
N GLY A 98 7.51 -5.54 -4.79
CA GLY A 98 8.35 -5.78 -5.97
C GLY A 98 8.19 -4.73 -7.08
N LEU A 99 6.96 -4.26 -7.32
CA LEU A 99 6.74 -3.21 -8.32
C LEU A 99 7.29 -1.85 -7.83
N SER A 100 7.04 -1.51 -6.57
CA SER A 100 7.49 -0.25 -5.97
C SER A 100 9.03 -0.17 -5.92
N SER A 101 9.69 -1.28 -5.61
CA SER A 101 11.14 -1.36 -5.53
C SER A 101 11.79 -1.24 -6.90
N LEU A 102 11.18 -1.81 -7.95
CA LEU A 102 11.62 -1.63 -9.34
C LEU A 102 11.59 -0.15 -9.75
N TYR A 103 10.49 0.55 -9.47
CA TYR A 103 10.38 1.98 -9.79
C TYR A 103 11.34 2.83 -8.96
N ALA A 104 11.53 2.49 -7.69
CA ALA A 104 12.50 3.18 -6.82
C ALA A 104 13.94 3.02 -7.34
N ALA A 105 14.33 1.81 -7.76
CA ALA A 105 15.64 1.53 -8.35
C ALA A 105 15.85 2.35 -9.64
N ARG A 106 14.89 2.30 -10.57
CA ARG A 106 14.93 3.09 -11.81
C ARG A 106 15.02 4.60 -11.55
N ALA A 107 14.30 5.09 -10.54
CA ALA A 107 14.37 6.49 -10.16
C ALA A 107 15.72 6.87 -9.54
N ALA A 108 16.34 5.97 -8.78
CA ALA A 108 17.68 6.17 -8.22
C ALA A 108 18.76 6.21 -9.31
N GLU A 109 18.72 5.27 -10.27
CA GLU A 109 19.61 5.24 -11.44
C GLU A 109 19.51 6.53 -12.25
N ARG A 110 18.29 7.03 -12.50
CA ARG A 110 18.07 8.31 -13.20
C ARG A 110 18.65 9.51 -12.46
N ARG A 111 18.52 9.55 -11.13
CA ARG A 111 19.12 10.59 -10.30
C ARG A 111 20.65 10.55 -10.37
N ALA A 112 21.24 9.35 -10.32
CA ALA A 112 22.67 9.16 -10.48
C ALA A 112 23.17 9.55 -11.88
N ALA A 113 22.36 9.33 -12.92
CA ALA A 113 22.67 9.71 -14.30
C ALA A 113 22.42 11.20 -14.64
N GLY A 114 21.93 12.01 -13.69
CA GLY A 114 21.76 13.45 -13.85
C GLY A 114 20.72 13.90 -14.90
N SER A 115 19.82 13.01 -15.34
CA SER A 115 18.89 13.35 -16.43
C SER A 115 17.75 14.27 -15.94
N LYS A 116 17.60 15.44 -16.57
CA LYS A 116 16.51 16.41 -16.35
C LYS A 116 15.25 16.11 -17.21
N GLY A 117 15.07 14.86 -17.63
CA GLY A 117 14.03 14.48 -18.58
C GLY A 117 12.76 13.97 -17.91
N VAL A 118 11.61 14.60 -18.20
CA VAL A 118 10.26 14.05 -17.99
C VAL A 118 9.96 13.08 -19.13
N VAL A 119 9.59 11.83 -18.83
CA VAL A 119 8.81 11.01 -19.78
C VAL A 119 7.78 10.15 -19.05
N VAL A 120 6.59 10.20 -19.67
CA VAL A 120 5.30 9.55 -19.43
C VAL A 120 5.41 8.03 -19.30
N ASP A 121 4.63 7.49 -18.36
CA ASP A 121 4.52 6.06 -18.08
C ASP A 121 3.86 5.32 -19.26
N VAL A 122 4.58 4.38 -19.86
CA VAL A 122 4.00 3.37 -20.75
C VAL A 122 3.98 2.08 -19.94
N SER A 123 2.79 1.77 -19.42
CA SER A 123 2.45 0.54 -18.73
C SER A 123 2.95 -0.67 -19.52
N ALA A 124 4.00 -1.32 -19.05
CA ALA A 124 4.45 -2.61 -19.58
C ALA A 124 3.77 -3.74 -18.79
N THR A 125 2.47 -3.96 -19.03
CA THR A 125 1.83 -5.21 -18.64
C THR A 125 2.22 -6.29 -19.64
N SER A 126 3.34 -6.97 -19.40
CA SER A 126 3.59 -8.28 -20.00
C SER A 126 3.05 -9.35 -19.05
N LEU A 127 1.74 -9.62 -19.15
CA LEU A 127 1.16 -10.85 -18.63
C LEU A 127 1.68 -11.99 -19.52
N LYS A 128 2.64 -12.77 -19.03
CA LYS A 128 2.96 -14.06 -19.65
C LYS A 128 1.77 -14.98 -19.40
N SER A 129 0.95 -15.18 -20.43
CA SER A 129 -0.08 -16.22 -20.47
C SER A 129 0.57 -17.57 -20.22
N SER A 130 0.17 -18.24 -19.14
CA SER A 130 0.52 -19.62 -18.84
C SER A 130 -0.11 -20.52 -19.91
N ASN A 131 0.72 -21.22 -20.68
CA ASN A 131 0.32 -22.36 -21.49
C ASN A 131 1.43 -23.39 -21.36
N ASP A 132 1.37 -24.23 -20.32
CA ASP A 132 2.01 -25.55 -20.31
C ASP A 132 1.34 -26.42 -19.24
N ALA A 133 0.10 -26.84 -19.55
CA ALA A 133 -0.58 -27.91 -18.83
C ALA A 133 -1.31 -28.81 -19.83
N LYS A 134 -0.57 -29.53 -20.69
CA LYS A 134 -1.03 -30.80 -21.27
C LYS A 134 0.11 -31.52 -21.98
N THR A 135 0.67 -32.54 -21.35
CA THR A 135 0.72 -33.90 -21.92
C THR A 135 1.35 -34.88 -20.92
N LYS A 136 0.73 -36.07 -20.87
CA LYS A 136 1.28 -37.35 -20.41
C LYS A 136 1.14 -37.73 -18.91
N ALA A 137 -0.11 -38.00 -18.52
CA ALA A 137 -0.44 -39.06 -17.56
C ALA A 137 -1.79 -39.69 -17.96
N LYS A 138 -1.85 -41.04 -17.95
CA LYS A 138 -2.82 -41.99 -18.58
C LYS A 138 -2.54 -42.26 -20.06
N SER A 139 -2.24 -43.48 -20.51
CA SER A 139 -2.76 -44.78 -20.08
C SER A 139 -1.71 -45.90 -20.13
N ASP A 140 -1.43 -46.51 -18.98
CA ASP A 140 -1.24 -47.95 -18.91
C ASP A 140 -2.63 -48.61 -18.82
N VAL A 141 -2.79 -49.73 -19.52
CA VAL A 141 -3.88 -50.74 -19.55
C VAL A 141 -4.26 -51.01 -21.00
N GLU A 142 -3.53 -51.95 -21.62
CA GLU A 142 -4.07 -53.12 -22.34
C GLU A 142 -2.90 -53.96 -22.86
N LYS A 143 -2.44 -54.88 -22.01
CA LYS A 143 -1.93 -56.19 -22.42
C LYS A 143 -3.11 -57.13 -22.24
N GLU A 144 -3.69 -57.64 -23.31
CA GLU A 144 -4.30 -58.98 -23.39
C GLU A 144 -4.83 -59.24 -24.80
N SER A 145 -4.55 -60.45 -25.32
CA SER A 145 -5.11 -61.10 -26.54
C SER A 145 -4.90 -60.36 -27.89
N GLU A 146 -4.42 -60.94 -28.98
CA GLU A 146 -4.27 -62.33 -29.43
C GLU A 146 -3.25 -62.32 -30.59
#